data_AF-A0A9E3GYG4-F1
#
_entry.id   AF-A0A9E3GYG4-F1
#
_cell.length_a   1.000
_cell.length_b   1.000
_cell.length_c   1.000
_cell.angle_alpha   90.00
_cell.angle_beta   90.00
_cell.angle_gamma   90.00
#
_symmetry.space_group_name_H-M   'P 1'
#
loop_
_entity.id
_entity.type
_entity.pdbx_description
1 polymer ?
#
loop_
_entity_poly.entity_id
_entity_poly.type
_entity_poly.pdbx_seq_one_letter_code
_entity_poly.pdbx_strand_id
1 'polypeptide(L)'
;MSRRLISTAILGLSLAACMAPGAWATATTNINGVVVPVGLVPGGNQIQSGFLNETTVAGVGDTLSGTGYVNAIALGTNSSDQTWSNGQNGVMLAFVFSGYTVSSVVAPTANTTGSVDFTGGTVNFYTLAAGTNLQTGTEAGDIAAITSGTLWLSTSAAVEGPNGTTLSATLPAGDSASNIVNAASGLGYLDATGGPAGSIYHTGTFTNPYDVGGVSDMSFTSDFSNAPSGSDFPISGSATLKANTVPEPGAAAILASGVVLLGFVGMRRRRQGAGAMTIG
;
A
#
# COMPACT_ATOMS: atom_id res chain seq x y z
N MET A 1 73.78 32.47 -11.94
CA MET A 1 73.36 31.74 -10.72
C MET A 1 72.15 32.46 -10.14
N SER A 2 70.91 32.24 -10.62
CA SER A 2 69.97 31.15 -10.32
C SER A 2 69.49 31.07 -8.85
N ARG A 3 68.23 31.51 -8.61
CA ARG A 3 67.18 31.00 -7.66
C ARG A 3 66.10 32.10 -7.51
N ARG A 4 65.02 32.08 -8.30
CA ARG A 4 63.70 31.39 -8.13
C ARG A 4 62.80 31.95 -7.01
N LEU A 5 61.73 32.62 -7.47
CA LEU A 5 60.32 32.73 -7.01
C LEU A 5 59.90 31.97 -5.74
N ILE A 6 58.98 32.56 -4.96
CA ILE A 6 57.66 31.99 -4.58
C ILE A 6 56.70 33.15 -4.29
N SER A 7 55.73 33.37 -5.18
CA SER A 7 54.53 34.18 -4.94
C SER A 7 53.52 33.34 -4.17
N THR A 8 53.02 33.85 -3.05
CA THR A 8 51.99 33.20 -2.24
C THR A 8 50.62 33.49 -2.85
N ALA A 9 50.09 32.57 -3.65
CA ALA A 9 48.71 32.61 -4.12
C ALA A 9 47.78 32.02 -3.04
N ILE A 10 46.99 32.87 -2.39
CA ILE A 10 45.90 32.45 -1.51
C ILE A 10 44.71 32.09 -2.40
N LEU A 11 44.56 30.80 -2.72
CA LEU A 11 43.35 30.24 -3.31
C LEU A 11 42.29 30.10 -2.21
N GLY A 12 41.46 31.12 -2.06
CA GLY A 12 40.24 31.05 -1.26
C GLY A 12 39.17 30.22 -1.98
N LEU A 13 39.01 28.96 -1.58
CA LEU A 13 37.92 28.11 -2.03
C LEU A 13 36.66 28.42 -1.21
N SER A 14 35.86 29.39 -1.65
CA SER A 14 34.53 29.64 -1.07
C SER A 14 33.58 28.53 -1.53
N LEU A 15 33.33 27.56 -0.65
CA LEU A 15 32.26 26.57 -0.82
C LEU A 15 30.93 27.27 -0.61
N ALA A 16 30.34 27.77 -1.70
CA ALA A 16 28.97 28.27 -1.70
C ALA A 16 28.03 27.07 -1.47
N ALA A 17 27.57 26.90 -0.23
CA ALA A 17 26.45 26.03 0.08
C ALA A 17 25.20 26.69 -0.49
N CYS A 18 24.85 26.34 -1.73
CA CYS A 18 23.59 26.68 -2.35
C CYS A 18 22.47 26.02 -1.52
N MET A 19 21.92 26.72 -0.55
CA MET A 19 20.67 26.32 0.09
C MET A 19 19.53 26.64 -0.88
N ALA A 20 19.41 25.83 -1.93
CA ALA A 20 18.17 25.76 -2.66
C ALA A 20 17.10 25.24 -1.67
N PRO A 21 15.94 25.88 -1.55
CA PRO A 21 14.81 25.27 -0.86
C PRO A 21 14.43 24.02 -1.65
N GLY A 22 14.94 22.87 -1.21
CA GLY A 22 14.53 21.59 -1.77
C GLY A 22 13.05 21.42 -1.51
N ALA A 23 12.25 21.38 -2.58
CA ALA A 23 10.96 20.71 -2.50
C ALA A 23 11.24 19.31 -1.95
N TRP A 24 10.63 18.98 -0.81
CA TRP A 24 10.80 17.68 -0.18
C TRP A 24 10.11 16.69 -1.11
N ALA A 25 10.87 16.10 -2.04
CA ALA A 25 10.35 15.05 -2.90
C ALA A 25 10.00 13.86 -1.99
N THR A 26 8.73 13.47 -1.99
CA THR A 26 8.28 12.24 -1.35
C THR A 26 9.11 11.08 -1.88
N ALA A 27 9.75 10.34 -0.99
CA ALA A 27 10.49 9.15 -1.39
C ALA A 27 9.51 8.15 -2.01
N THR A 28 9.83 7.66 -3.19
CA THR A 28 9.03 6.63 -3.88
C THR A 28 9.95 5.50 -4.32
N THR A 29 9.42 4.29 -4.40
CA THR A 29 10.12 3.14 -4.97
C THR A 29 9.30 2.55 -6.11
N ASN A 30 9.96 1.95 -7.10
CA ASN A 30 9.32 1.38 -8.28
C ASN A 30 9.43 -0.14 -8.20
N ILE A 31 8.28 -0.81 -8.15
CA ILE A 31 8.16 -2.26 -8.05
C ILE A 31 7.42 -2.74 -9.30
N ASN A 32 8.16 -3.31 -10.24
CA ASN A 32 7.63 -3.82 -11.51
C ASN A 32 6.76 -2.81 -12.30
N GLY A 33 7.14 -1.53 -12.30
CA GLY A 33 6.42 -0.46 -13.00
C GLY A 33 5.38 0.27 -12.15
N VAL A 34 5.06 -0.23 -10.95
CA VAL A 34 4.17 0.45 -10.00
C VAL A 34 4.98 1.32 -9.05
N VAL A 35 4.69 2.62 -8.99
CA VAL A 35 5.42 3.59 -8.16
C VAL A 35 4.68 3.80 -6.84
N VAL A 36 5.29 3.39 -5.74
CA VAL A 36 4.68 3.45 -4.41
C VAL A 36 5.40 4.47 -3.52
N PRO A 37 4.68 5.20 -2.66
CA PRO A 37 5.31 6.05 -1.65
C PRO A 37 6.09 5.19 -0.66
N VAL A 38 7.23 5.69 -0.19
CA VAL A 38 8.08 5.06 0.82
C VAL A 38 7.93 5.77 2.15
N GLY A 39 7.62 5.01 3.19
CA GLY A 39 7.61 5.46 4.57
C GLY A 39 6.27 5.34 5.27
N LEU A 40 6.29 5.70 6.55
CA LEU A 40 5.13 5.66 7.43
C LEU A 40 4.39 6.99 7.38
N VAL A 41 3.12 6.95 6.99
CA VAL A 41 2.22 8.10 7.04
C VAL A 41 1.11 7.80 8.05
N PRO A 42 0.75 8.72 8.95
CA PRO A 42 -0.42 8.54 9.82
C PRO A 42 -1.67 8.21 8.99
N GLY A 43 -2.30 7.07 9.29
CA GLY A 43 -3.47 6.58 8.55
C GLY A 43 -3.17 5.81 7.26
N GLY A 44 -1.89 5.64 6.88
CA GLY A 44 -1.47 4.85 5.72
C GLY A 44 -1.53 5.59 4.40
N ASN A 45 -0.78 5.07 3.41
CA ASN A 45 -0.93 5.43 2.01
C ASN A 45 -2.13 4.69 1.41
N GLN A 46 -2.78 5.30 0.43
CA GLN A 46 -4.00 4.75 -0.16
C GLN A 46 -3.70 4.04 -1.48
N ILE A 47 -4.18 2.81 -1.60
CA ILE A 47 -4.30 2.04 -2.83
C ILE A 47 -5.79 2.00 -3.15
N GLN A 48 -6.21 2.78 -4.14
CA GLN A 48 -7.61 3.01 -4.48
C GLN A 48 -8.01 2.14 -5.66
N SER A 49 -9.08 1.36 -5.50
CA SER A 49 -9.62 0.58 -6.62
C SER A 49 -10.30 1.50 -7.64
N GLY A 50 -10.29 1.11 -8.91
CA GLY A 50 -11.18 1.67 -9.93
C GLY A 50 -12.54 1.00 -9.94
N PHE A 51 -12.56 -0.34 -9.87
CA PHE A 51 -13.75 -1.11 -9.55
C PHE A 51 -13.39 -2.29 -8.65
N LEU A 52 -14.42 -2.79 -7.99
CA LEU A 52 -14.47 -4.03 -7.25
C LEU A 52 -15.71 -4.79 -7.73
N ASN A 53 -15.53 -6.02 -8.21
CA ASN A 53 -16.60 -6.88 -8.68
C ASN A 53 -16.57 -8.18 -7.90
N GLU A 54 -17.73 -8.63 -7.42
CA GLU A 54 -17.81 -9.71 -6.44
C GLU A 54 -18.96 -10.67 -6.72
N THR A 55 -18.78 -11.92 -6.30
CA THR A 55 -19.86 -12.92 -6.27
C THR A 55 -20.84 -12.60 -5.15
N THR A 56 -22.11 -12.95 -5.34
CA THR A 56 -23.11 -12.84 -4.28
C THR A 56 -22.97 -14.01 -3.29
N VAL A 57 -23.24 -13.74 -2.03
CA VAL A 57 -23.39 -14.76 -0.99
C VAL A 57 -24.82 -14.75 -0.46
N ALA A 58 -25.42 -15.93 -0.28
CA ALA A 58 -26.80 -16.10 0.13
C ALA A 58 -26.93 -16.69 1.55
N GLY A 59 -25.91 -17.37 2.06
CA GLY A 59 -25.93 -17.98 3.38
C GLY A 59 -24.57 -18.41 3.91
N VAL A 60 -24.58 -18.95 5.13
CA VAL A 60 -23.39 -19.49 5.80
C VAL A 60 -22.83 -20.66 5.00
N GLY A 61 -21.51 -20.69 4.83
CA GLY A 61 -20.78 -21.67 4.02
C GLY A 61 -20.58 -21.26 2.56
N ASP A 62 -21.25 -20.21 2.09
CA ASP A 62 -20.97 -19.64 0.76
C ASP A 62 -19.60 -18.98 0.74
N THR A 63 -19.00 -18.92 -0.44
CA THR A 63 -17.69 -18.29 -0.65
C THR A 63 -17.80 -17.00 -1.44
N LEU A 64 -17.22 -15.94 -0.88
CA LEU A 64 -17.03 -14.67 -1.56
C LEU A 64 -15.71 -14.70 -2.34
N SER A 65 -15.79 -14.28 -3.60
CA SER A 65 -14.65 -14.10 -4.48
C SER A 65 -14.93 -12.99 -5.48
N GLY A 66 -13.89 -12.48 -6.10
CA GLY A 66 -14.06 -11.43 -7.08
C GLY A 66 -12.75 -10.86 -7.59
N THR A 67 -12.89 -9.78 -8.35
CA THR A 67 -11.81 -9.14 -9.07
C THR A 67 -11.92 -7.62 -9.00
N GLY A 68 -10.81 -6.95 -9.26
CA GLY A 68 -10.78 -5.50 -9.36
C GLY A 68 -9.49 -4.99 -9.98
N TYR A 69 -9.40 -3.68 -10.12
CA TYR A 69 -8.12 -3.04 -10.44
C TYR A 69 -7.87 -1.81 -9.59
N VAL A 70 -6.60 -1.45 -9.46
CA VAL A 70 -6.14 -0.26 -8.75
C VAL A 70 -6.12 0.90 -9.73
N ASN A 71 -6.95 1.91 -9.46
CA ASN A 71 -6.97 3.14 -10.25
C ASN A 71 -5.79 4.04 -9.91
N ALA A 72 -5.45 4.13 -8.63
CA ALA A 72 -4.38 5.02 -8.16
C ALA A 72 -3.76 4.57 -6.84
N ILE A 73 -2.50 5.00 -6.63
CA ILE A 73 -1.80 4.93 -5.35
C ILE A 73 -1.45 6.37 -4.96
N ALA A 74 -1.81 6.77 -3.74
CA ALA A 74 -1.61 8.11 -3.22
C ALA A 74 -0.90 8.11 -1.87
N LEU A 75 -0.13 9.16 -1.63
CA LEU A 75 0.52 9.42 -0.35
C LEU A 75 -0.51 9.86 0.70
N GLY A 76 -0.51 9.18 1.85
CA GLY A 76 -1.43 9.50 2.93
C GLY A 76 -2.90 9.37 2.56
N THR A 77 -3.75 10.16 3.23
CA THR A 77 -5.22 10.10 3.06
C THR A 77 -5.76 11.03 1.96
N ASN A 78 -4.90 11.77 1.27
CA ASN A 78 -5.29 12.75 0.27
C ASN A 78 -5.14 12.15 -1.14
N SER A 79 -6.26 11.95 -1.83
CA SER A 79 -6.27 11.39 -3.20
C SER A 79 -5.59 12.29 -4.24
N SER A 80 -5.28 13.54 -3.89
CA SER A 80 -4.60 14.51 -4.75
C SER A 80 -3.09 14.22 -4.89
N ASP A 81 -2.50 13.52 -3.92
CA ASP A 81 -1.05 13.27 -3.84
C ASP A 81 -0.71 11.90 -4.46
N GLN A 82 -1.13 11.67 -5.70
CA GLN A 82 -0.90 10.42 -6.42
C GLN A 82 0.58 10.21 -6.75
N THR A 83 1.11 9.05 -6.37
CA THR A 83 2.46 8.59 -6.80
C THR A 83 2.38 7.71 -8.03
N TRP A 84 1.24 7.06 -8.25
CA TRP A 84 0.99 6.20 -9.40
C TRP A 84 -0.48 6.22 -9.81
N SER A 85 -0.73 6.18 -11.10
CA SER A 85 -2.06 6.01 -11.70
C SER A 85 -2.07 4.83 -12.67
N ASN A 86 -3.24 4.20 -12.84
CA ASN A 86 -3.42 3.10 -13.77
C ASN A 86 -2.91 3.44 -15.18
N GLY A 87 -2.14 2.53 -15.78
CA GLY A 87 -1.49 2.71 -17.09
C GLY A 87 -0.13 3.40 -17.05
N GLN A 88 0.27 3.99 -15.92
CA GLN A 88 1.60 4.58 -15.78
C GLN A 88 2.69 3.50 -15.93
N ASN A 89 3.76 3.86 -16.62
CA ASN A 89 4.85 2.94 -17.01
C ASN A 89 4.38 1.74 -17.87
N GLY A 90 3.23 1.84 -18.53
CA GLY A 90 2.69 0.76 -19.37
C GLY A 90 2.16 -0.42 -18.57
N VAL A 91 1.88 -0.23 -17.28
CA VAL A 91 1.41 -1.28 -16.36
C VAL A 91 0.02 -0.95 -15.83
N MET A 92 -0.81 -1.99 -15.72
CA MET A 92 -2.06 -2.01 -14.96
C MET A 92 -1.86 -2.89 -13.72
N LEU A 93 -2.39 -2.46 -12.58
CA LEU A 93 -2.37 -3.25 -11.35
C LEU A 93 -3.79 -3.75 -11.10
N ALA A 94 -3.99 -5.06 -11.16
CA ALA A 94 -5.27 -5.72 -10.91
C ALA A 94 -5.18 -6.68 -9.73
N PHE A 95 -6.31 -7.07 -9.16
CA PHE A 95 -6.33 -7.99 -8.03
C PHE A 95 -7.46 -9.02 -8.13
N VAL A 96 -7.22 -10.18 -7.54
CA VAL A 96 -8.20 -11.24 -7.32
C VAL A 96 -8.27 -11.50 -5.83
N PHE A 97 -9.48 -11.58 -5.30
CA PHE A 97 -9.71 -12.02 -3.93
C PHE A 97 -10.60 -13.27 -3.92
N SER A 98 -10.32 -14.17 -3.00
CA SER A 98 -11.03 -15.45 -2.90
C SER A 98 -10.78 -16.12 -1.55
N GLY A 99 -11.57 -17.15 -1.26
CA GLY A 99 -11.43 -17.96 -0.06
C GLY A 99 -12.04 -17.35 1.20
N TYR A 100 -12.81 -16.27 1.06
CA TYR A 100 -13.63 -15.72 2.14
C TYR A 100 -14.89 -16.56 2.28
N THR A 101 -15.02 -17.29 3.39
CA THR A 101 -16.19 -18.17 3.63
C THR A 101 -17.12 -17.52 4.63
N VAL A 102 -18.40 -17.41 4.30
CA VAL A 102 -19.41 -16.84 5.21
C VAL A 102 -19.51 -17.69 6.47
N SER A 103 -19.23 -17.09 7.62
CA SER A 103 -19.34 -17.72 8.93
C SER A 103 -20.63 -17.33 9.66
N SER A 104 -21.16 -16.13 9.41
CA SER A 104 -22.38 -15.64 10.04
C SER A 104 -23.14 -14.71 9.11
N VAL A 105 -24.47 -14.78 9.19
CA VAL A 105 -25.37 -13.84 8.52
C VAL A 105 -26.41 -13.38 9.53
N VAL A 106 -26.41 -12.08 9.80
CA VAL A 106 -27.48 -11.40 10.53
C VAL A 106 -28.28 -10.61 9.51
N ALA A 107 -29.47 -11.11 9.18
CA ALA A 107 -30.32 -10.44 8.21
C ALA A 107 -30.74 -9.04 8.70
N PRO A 108 -30.65 -8.01 7.85
CA PRO A 108 -31.22 -6.70 8.18
C PRO A 108 -32.75 -6.82 8.37
N THR A 109 -33.31 -5.89 9.13
CA THR A 109 -34.77 -5.70 9.20
C THR A 109 -35.14 -4.40 8.50
N ALA A 110 -36.43 -4.06 8.45
CA ALA A 110 -36.87 -2.77 7.91
C ALA A 110 -36.25 -1.55 8.61
N ASN A 111 -35.77 -1.71 9.85
CA ASN A 111 -35.25 -0.60 10.67
C ASN A 111 -33.86 -0.86 11.27
N THR A 112 -33.24 -2.00 11.00
CA THR A 112 -31.93 -2.35 11.54
C THR A 112 -31.02 -2.86 10.44
N THR A 113 -29.75 -2.47 10.50
CA THR A 113 -28.70 -3.02 9.63
C THR A 113 -28.51 -4.51 9.91
N GLY A 114 -28.04 -5.22 8.89
CA GLY A 114 -27.58 -6.59 8.99
C GLY A 114 -26.06 -6.66 8.93
N SER A 115 -25.52 -7.84 9.13
CA SER A 115 -24.09 -8.10 8.92
C SER A 115 -23.86 -9.45 8.26
N VAL A 116 -22.77 -9.55 7.53
CA VAL A 116 -22.24 -10.81 7.00
C VAL A 116 -20.78 -10.89 7.41
N ASP A 117 -20.44 -11.89 8.20
CA ASP A 117 -19.07 -12.11 8.66
C ASP A 117 -18.46 -13.26 7.85
N PHE A 118 -17.18 -13.10 7.52
CA PHE A 118 -16.40 -14.05 6.75
C PHE A 118 -15.17 -14.53 7.53
N THR A 119 -14.70 -15.72 7.18
CA THR A 119 -13.46 -16.30 7.68
C THR A 119 -12.53 -16.66 6.53
N GLY A 120 -11.22 -16.66 6.77
CA GLY A 120 -10.20 -16.90 5.76
C GLY A 120 -10.09 -15.76 4.75
N GLY A 121 -9.65 -16.07 3.53
CA GLY A 121 -9.54 -15.10 2.45
C GLY A 121 -8.11 -14.71 2.12
N THR A 122 -7.91 -14.42 0.84
CA THR A 122 -6.66 -13.90 0.29
C THR A 122 -6.96 -12.82 -0.73
N VAL A 123 -6.06 -11.85 -0.87
CA VAL A 123 -6.09 -10.86 -1.94
C VAL A 123 -4.72 -10.86 -2.62
N ASN A 124 -4.70 -11.16 -3.91
CA ASN A 124 -3.48 -11.22 -4.71
C ASN A 124 -3.53 -10.16 -5.80
N PHE A 125 -2.49 -9.35 -5.87
CA PHE A 125 -2.31 -8.28 -6.84
C PHE A 125 -1.36 -8.71 -7.93
N TYR A 126 -1.68 -8.38 -9.18
CA TYR A 126 -0.95 -8.75 -10.37
C TYR A 126 -0.68 -7.51 -11.24
N THR A 127 0.54 -7.39 -11.74
CA THR A 127 0.87 -6.44 -12.80
C THR A 127 0.56 -7.04 -14.17
N LEU A 128 -0.17 -6.28 -14.97
CA LEU A 128 -0.59 -6.58 -16.34
C LEU A 128 -0.10 -5.48 -17.28
N ALA A 129 -0.18 -5.73 -18.59
CA ALA A 129 0.02 -4.66 -19.56
C ALA A 129 -1.07 -3.59 -19.42
N ALA A 130 -0.73 -2.32 -19.60
CA ALA A 130 -1.72 -1.25 -19.60
C ALA A 130 -2.79 -1.51 -20.68
N GLY A 131 -4.06 -1.32 -20.31
CA GLY A 131 -5.19 -1.51 -21.20
C GLY A 131 -5.61 -2.98 -21.39
N THR A 132 -5.08 -3.94 -20.63
CA THR A 132 -5.62 -5.30 -20.59
C THR A 132 -7.12 -5.27 -20.32
N ASN A 133 -7.90 -5.97 -21.15
CA ASN A 133 -9.33 -6.08 -20.96
C ASN A 133 -9.63 -7.02 -19.78
N LEU A 134 -10.33 -6.50 -18.76
CA LEU A 134 -10.76 -7.24 -17.58
C LEU A 134 -12.25 -7.60 -17.60
N GLN A 135 -12.95 -7.34 -18.72
CA GLN A 135 -14.35 -7.70 -18.93
C GLN A 135 -14.42 -8.65 -20.12
N THR A 136 -14.24 -9.93 -19.82
CA THR A 136 -14.15 -11.02 -20.80
C THR A 136 -15.51 -11.64 -21.10
N GLY A 137 -16.56 -11.29 -20.36
CA GLY A 137 -17.91 -11.84 -20.49
C GLY A 137 -18.20 -12.99 -19.53
N THR A 138 -17.27 -13.35 -18.64
CA THR A 138 -17.45 -14.38 -17.61
C THR A 138 -16.54 -14.11 -16.40
N GLU A 139 -17.02 -14.43 -15.19
CA GLU A 139 -16.20 -14.33 -13.96
C GLU A 139 -14.87 -15.09 -14.07
N ALA A 140 -14.92 -16.33 -14.57
CA ALA A 140 -13.74 -17.17 -14.72
C ALA A 140 -12.73 -16.61 -15.73
N GLY A 141 -13.22 -16.00 -16.82
CA GLY A 141 -12.38 -15.34 -17.81
C GLY A 141 -11.69 -14.09 -17.25
N ASP A 142 -12.39 -13.31 -16.41
CA ASP A 142 -11.84 -12.11 -15.78
C ASP A 142 -10.74 -12.48 -14.77
N ILE A 143 -10.98 -13.49 -13.95
CA ILE A 143 -9.97 -14.05 -13.03
C ILE A 143 -8.77 -14.58 -13.82
N ALA A 144 -8.99 -15.32 -14.91
CA ALA A 144 -7.92 -15.84 -15.75
C ALA A 144 -7.10 -14.72 -16.41
N ALA A 145 -7.76 -13.65 -16.87
CA ALA A 145 -7.10 -12.48 -17.44
C ALA A 145 -6.16 -11.82 -16.42
N ILE A 146 -6.60 -11.66 -15.16
CA ILE A 146 -5.78 -11.04 -14.11
C ILE A 146 -4.64 -11.95 -13.68
N THR A 147 -4.93 -13.23 -13.43
CA THR A 147 -3.94 -14.21 -12.97
C THR A 147 -2.90 -14.58 -14.03
N SER A 148 -3.14 -14.26 -15.30
CA SER A 148 -2.12 -14.34 -16.37
C SER A 148 -0.98 -13.32 -16.20
N GLY A 149 -1.19 -12.29 -15.38
CA GLY A 149 -0.19 -11.29 -15.04
C GLY A 149 0.91 -11.80 -14.10
N THR A 150 1.84 -10.91 -13.75
CA THR A 150 2.90 -11.23 -12.79
C THR A 150 2.47 -10.86 -11.38
N LEU A 151 2.57 -11.79 -10.43
CA LEU A 151 2.27 -11.52 -9.02
C LEU A 151 3.13 -10.37 -8.48
N TRP A 152 2.47 -9.38 -7.89
CA TRP A 152 3.08 -8.16 -7.35
C TRP A 152 3.05 -8.13 -5.82
N LEU A 153 1.89 -8.42 -5.23
CA LEU A 153 1.68 -8.51 -3.80
C LEU A 153 0.72 -9.67 -3.52
N SER A 154 1.07 -10.53 -2.58
CA SER A 154 0.17 -11.55 -2.05
C SER A 154 -0.15 -11.21 -0.60
N THR A 155 -1.42 -11.36 -0.23
CA THR A 155 -1.90 -11.06 1.12
C THR A 155 -2.83 -12.15 1.63
N SER A 156 -2.85 -12.35 2.93
CA SER A 156 -3.87 -13.13 3.64
C SER A 156 -4.73 -12.20 4.47
N ALA A 157 -6.02 -12.52 4.61
CA ALA A 157 -6.87 -11.78 5.52
C ALA A 157 -6.46 -12.05 6.97
N ALA A 158 -6.25 -10.97 7.71
CA ALA A 158 -5.95 -11.01 9.13
C ALA A 158 -7.24 -11.21 9.93
N VAL A 159 -7.15 -11.87 11.08
CA VAL A 159 -8.30 -12.01 11.98
C VAL A 159 -8.58 -10.67 12.62
N GLU A 160 -9.83 -10.20 12.53
CA GLU A 160 -10.27 -8.90 13.03
C GLU A 160 -11.36 -8.99 14.10
N GLY A 161 -11.85 -10.19 14.39
CA GLY A 161 -12.96 -10.40 15.30
C GLY A 161 -12.90 -11.72 16.07
N PRO A 162 -13.74 -11.85 17.10
CA PRO A 162 -13.89 -13.12 17.82
C PRO A 162 -14.36 -14.21 16.86
N ASN A 163 -13.98 -15.46 17.14
CA ASN A 163 -14.30 -16.65 16.32
C ASN A 163 -13.62 -16.70 14.94
N GLY A 164 -12.58 -15.89 14.72
CA GLY A 164 -11.78 -15.97 13.49
C GLY A 164 -12.33 -15.15 12.32
N THR A 165 -13.25 -14.22 12.55
CA THR A 165 -13.74 -13.29 11.53
C THR A 165 -12.57 -12.52 10.92
N THR A 166 -12.48 -12.48 9.60
CA THR A 166 -11.41 -11.82 8.83
C THR A 166 -11.92 -10.66 7.96
N LEU A 167 -13.23 -10.63 7.71
CA LEU A 167 -13.92 -9.57 6.97
C LEU A 167 -15.36 -9.48 7.51
N SER A 168 -15.83 -8.27 7.73
CA SER A 168 -17.22 -7.99 8.11
C SER A 168 -17.85 -7.01 7.12
N ALA A 169 -18.99 -7.42 6.58
CA ALA A 169 -19.82 -6.60 5.73
C ALA A 169 -21.05 -6.12 6.49
N THR A 170 -21.39 -4.83 6.37
CA THR A 170 -22.59 -4.22 6.91
C THR A 170 -23.63 -4.04 5.80
N LEU A 171 -24.80 -4.65 5.99
CA LEU A 171 -25.94 -4.54 5.09
C LEU A 171 -26.89 -3.43 5.58
N PRO A 172 -27.31 -2.49 4.71
CA PRO A 172 -28.28 -1.47 5.06
C PRO A 172 -29.64 -2.05 5.49
N ALA A 173 -30.40 -1.27 6.26
CA ALA A 173 -31.76 -1.66 6.64
C ALA A 173 -32.65 -1.80 5.41
N GLY A 174 -33.46 -2.87 5.35
CA GLY A 174 -34.34 -3.17 4.23
C GLY A 174 -33.73 -3.95 3.06
N ASP A 175 -32.41 -4.18 3.05
CA ASP A 175 -31.72 -4.98 2.02
C ASP A 175 -31.73 -6.48 2.34
N SER A 176 -31.05 -7.30 1.54
CA SER A 176 -30.70 -8.68 1.91
C SER A 176 -29.31 -9.04 1.37
N ALA A 177 -28.69 -10.10 1.92
CA ALA A 177 -27.39 -10.59 1.42
C ALA A 177 -27.43 -10.93 -0.09
N SER A 178 -28.60 -11.36 -0.59
CA SER A 178 -28.83 -11.69 -1.99
C SER A 178 -29.36 -10.53 -2.85
N ASN A 179 -29.67 -9.36 -2.25
CA ASN A 179 -30.21 -8.21 -2.96
C ASN A 179 -29.84 -6.91 -2.23
N ILE A 180 -28.72 -6.32 -2.64
CA ILE A 180 -28.12 -5.15 -2.01
C ILE A 180 -28.46 -3.94 -2.88
N VAL A 181 -29.55 -3.27 -2.51
CA VAL A 181 -30.12 -2.14 -3.26
C VAL A 181 -29.47 -0.83 -2.81
N ASN A 182 -29.14 -0.74 -1.53
CA ASN A 182 -28.44 0.40 -0.95
C ASN A 182 -26.95 0.07 -0.82
N ALA A 183 -26.09 1.09 -0.84
CA ALA A 183 -24.65 0.87 -0.70
C ALA A 183 -24.33 0.20 0.66
N ALA A 184 -23.91 -1.06 0.59
CA ALA A 184 -23.36 -1.79 1.71
C ALA A 184 -21.87 -1.48 1.84
N SER A 185 -21.29 -1.77 3.01
CA SER A 185 -19.88 -1.52 3.28
C SER A 185 -19.17 -2.75 3.81
N GLY A 186 -17.88 -2.88 3.52
CA GLY A 186 -17.01 -3.94 4.02
C GLY A 186 -15.81 -3.35 4.75
N LEU A 187 -15.37 -4.04 5.79
CA LEU A 187 -14.16 -3.71 6.55
C LEU A 187 -13.37 -4.98 6.82
N GLY A 188 -12.05 -4.88 6.70
CA GLY A 188 -11.16 -5.94 7.15
C GLY A 188 -9.69 -5.52 7.16
N TYR A 189 -8.85 -6.47 7.52
CA TYR A 189 -7.40 -6.29 7.62
C TYR A 189 -6.67 -7.36 6.81
N LEU A 190 -5.49 -7.02 6.32
CA LEU A 190 -4.68 -7.92 5.50
C LEU A 190 -3.23 -7.91 5.98
N ASP A 191 -2.58 -9.06 5.87
CA ASP A 191 -1.15 -9.23 6.07
C ASP A 191 -0.44 -9.54 4.76
N ALA A 192 0.70 -8.90 4.53
CA ALA A 192 1.52 -9.16 3.37
C ALA A 192 2.25 -10.50 3.55
N THR A 193 1.98 -11.45 2.65
CA THR A 193 2.54 -12.81 2.73
C THR A 193 3.58 -13.08 1.65
N GLY A 194 3.59 -12.32 0.56
CA GLY A 194 4.54 -12.53 -0.53
C GLY A 194 4.45 -11.54 -1.68
N GLY A 195 5.13 -11.90 -2.78
CA GLY A 195 5.30 -11.04 -3.96
C GLY A 195 6.44 -10.03 -3.80
N PRO A 196 6.90 -9.42 -4.91
CA PRO A 196 7.96 -8.40 -4.88
C PRO A 196 7.68 -7.19 -3.98
N ALA A 197 6.41 -6.82 -3.79
CA ALA A 197 6.02 -5.74 -2.89
C ALA A 197 5.79 -6.19 -1.44
N GLY A 198 5.77 -7.50 -1.16
CA GLY A 198 5.40 -8.05 0.15
C GLY A 198 6.28 -7.55 1.28
N SER A 199 7.61 -7.55 1.11
CA SER A 199 8.55 -7.10 2.14
C SER A 199 8.45 -5.60 2.46
N ILE A 200 7.94 -4.81 1.52
CA ILE A 200 7.78 -3.37 1.70
C ILE A 200 6.47 -3.08 2.43
N TYR A 201 5.42 -3.86 2.20
CA TYR A 201 4.13 -3.70 2.88
C TYR A 201 4.02 -4.44 4.22
N HIS A 202 4.96 -5.33 4.54
CA HIS A 202 5.02 -6.02 5.84
C HIS A 202 5.51 -5.06 6.94
N THR A 203 4.59 -4.28 7.49
CA THR A 203 4.87 -3.14 8.38
C THR A 203 4.32 -3.31 9.80
N GLY A 204 3.26 -4.10 9.99
CA GLY A 204 2.56 -4.20 11.27
C GLY A 204 2.11 -2.84 11.82
N THR A 205 1.55 -1.97 10.98
CA THR A 205 1.28 -0.57 11.35
C THR A 205 -0.17 -0.28 11.75
N PHE A 206 -1.12 -1.13 11.38
CA PHE A 206 -2.52 -0.91 11.68
C PHE A 206 -2.90 -1.69 12.93
N THR A 207 -3.43 -1.01 13.94
CA THR A 207 -3.85 -1.68 15.18
C THR A 207 -4.99 -2.65 14.90
N ASN A 208 -4.75 -3.92 15.19
CA ASN A 208 -5.74 -4.98 15.09
C ASN A 208 -5.54 -5.95 16.28
N PRO A 209 -6.32 -5.84 17.35
CA PRO A 209 -6.08 -6.60 18.58
C PRO A 209 -6.32 -8.12 18.43
N TYR A 210 -6.96 -8.55 17.35
CA TYR A 210 -7.24 -9.96 17.08
C TYR A 210 -6.16 -10.64 16.24
N ASP A 211 -5.23 -9.86 15.69
CA ASP A 211 -4.14 -10.36 14.87
C ASP A 211 -2.91 -10.76 15.70
N VAL A 212 -2.01 -11.51 15.07
CA VAL A 212 -0.74 -11.94 15.65
C VAL A 212 0.12 -10.70 15.94
N GLY A 213 0.34 -10.41 17.23
CA GLY A 213 1.11 -9.24 17.65
C GLY A 213 0.28 -7.97 17.80
N GLY A 214 -1.05 -8.04 17.64
CA GLY A 214 -1.97 -6.92 17.87
C GLY A 214 -1.95 -5.85 16.77
N VAL A 215 -1.34 -6.16 15.63
CA VAL A 215 -1.20 -5.27 14.48
C VAL A 215 -1.28 -6.06 13.18
N SER A 216 -1.86 -5.44 12.15
CA SER A 216 -1.87 -5.94 10.77
C SER A 216 -1.08 -5.01 9.86
N ASP A 217 -0.71 -5.51 8.68
CA ASP A 217 0.05 -4.73 7.69
C ASP A 217 -0.79 -3.67 6.97
N MET A 218 -2.07 -3.98 6.73
CA MET A 218 -2.97 -3.17 5.94
C MET A 218 -4.40 -3.22 6.49
N SER A 219 -5.16 -2.15 6.24
CA SER A 219 -6.61 -2.10 6.52
C SER A 219 -7.36 -1.76 5.24
N PHE A 220 -8.50 -2.39 4.98
CA PHE A 220 -9.32 -2.09 3.81
C PHE A 220 -10.74 -1.68 4.20
N THR A 221 -11.33 -0.86 3.35
CA THR A 221 -12.76 -0.52 3.38
C THR A 221 -13.32 -0.62 1.97
N SER A 222 -14.51 -1.17 1.82
CA SER A 222 -15.23 -1.24 0.56
C SER A 222 -16.64 -0.69 0.67
N ASP A 223 -17.18 -0.22 -0.45
CA ASP A 223 -18.57 0.15 -0.65
C ASP A 223 -19.08 -0.59 -1.89
N PHE A 224 -20.22 -1.27 -1.80
CA PHE A 224 -20.72 -2.13 -2.87
C PHE A 224 -22.26 -2.19 -2.93
N SER A 225 -22.77 -2.52 -4.11
CA SER A 225 -24.20 -2.71 -4.37
C SER A 225 -24.40 -3.71 -5.52
N ASN A 226 -25.66 -4.05 -5.82
CA ASN A 226 -25.96 -4.85 -7.00
C ASN A 226 -25.37 -4.22 -8.28
N ALA A 227 -24.70 -5.04 -9.07
CA ALA A 227 -24.22 -4.65 -10.39
C ALA A 227 -25.38 -4.48 -11.37
N PRO A 228 -25.20 -3.70 -12.45
CA PRO A 228 -26.17 -3.63 -13.54
C PRO A 228 -26.46 -5.02 -14.14
N SER A 229 -27.68 -5.23 -14.61
CA SER A 229 -28.07 -6.48 -15.28
C SER A 229 -27.17 -6.79 -16.47
N GLY A 230 -26.69 -8.03 -16.56
CA GLY A 230 -25.78 -8.47 -17.63
C GLY A 230 -24.31 -8.21 -17.35
N SER A 231 -23.96 -7.80 -16.13
CA SER A 231 -22.57 -7.80 -15.64
C SER A 231 -22.09 -9.23 -15.38
N ASP A 232 -20.80 -9.46 -15.57
CA ASP A 232 -20.16 -10.76 -15.33
C ASP A 232 -20.24 -11.15 -13.85
N PHE A 233 -20.19 -10.16 -12.96
CA PHE A 233 -20.38 -10.32 -11.52
C PHE A 233 -21.69 -9.67 -11.06
N PRO A 234 -22.40 -10.26 -10.07
CA PRO A 234 -23.66 -9.73 -9.57
C PRO A 234 -23.52 -8.54 -8.61
N ILE A 235 -22.35 -8.33 -8.01
CA ILE A 235 -22.06 -7.21 -7.10
C ILE A 235 -20.93 -6.37 -7.70
N SER A 236 -21.06 -5.04 -7.60
CA SER A 236 -20.02 -4.10 -8.02
C SER A 236 -19.90 -2.95 -7.03
N GLY A 237 -18.70 -2.36 -6.95
CA GLY A 237 -18.38 -1.35 -5.97
C GLY A 237 -16.97 -0.77 -6.13
N SER A 238 -16.46 -0.25 -5.02
CA SER A 238 -15.10 0.27 -4.90
C SER A 238 -14.52 -0.05 -3.52
N ALA A 239 -13.21 -0.17 -3.44
CA ALA A 239 -12.45 -0.35 -2.22
C ALA A 239 -11.28 0.63 -2.13
N THR A 240 -10.94 0.97 -0.89
CA THR A 240 -9.71 1.64 -0.53
C THR A 240 -8.93 0.76 0.42
N LEU A 241 -7.72 0.39 0.02
CA LEU A 241 -6.76 -0.28 0.88
C LEU A 241 -5.79 0.77 1.42
N LYS A 242 -5.58 0.76 2.73
CA LYS A 242 -4.59 1.61 3.40
C LYS A 242 -3.41 0.74 3.81
N ALA A 243 -2.22 1.20 3.44
CA ALA A 243 -0.98 0.46 3.64
C ALA A 243 0.18 1.44 3.89
N ASN A 244 1.06 1.11 4.83
CA ASN A 244 2.34 1.81 4.94
C ASN A 244 3.43 0.99 4.27
N THR A 245 4.55 1.64 3.98
CA THR A 245 5.71 0.98 3.41
C THR A 245 6.91 1.12 4.32
N VAL A 246 7.70 0.05 4.47
CA VAL A 246 8.94 0.08 5.25
C VAL A 246 9.92 1.03 4.55
N PRO A 247 10.48 2.04 5.25
CA PRO A 247 11.55 2.86 4.70
C PRO A 247 12.74 2.00 4.27
N GLU A 248 13.20 2.15 3.03
CA GLU A 248 14.38 1.41 2.58
C GLU A 248 15.60 1.71 3.47
N PRO A 249 16.44 0.71 3.82
CA PRO A 249 17.63 0.91 4.67
C PRO A 249 18.63 1.95 4.14
N GLY A 250 18.58 2.28 2.84
CA GLY A 250 19.51 3.21 2.19
C GLY A 250 19.50 4.61 2.78
N ALA A 251 18.34 5.13 3.20
CA ALA A 251 18.26 6.46 3.81
C ALA A 251 18.94 6.51 5.19
N ALA A 252 18.79 5.44 5.98
CA ALA A 252 19.49 5.30 7.26
C ALA A 252 21.01 5.14 7.07
N ALA A 253 21.44 4.43 6.01
CA ALA A 253 22.86 4.26 5.69
C ALA A 253 23.51 5.57 5.21
N ILE A 254 22.81 6.41 4.44
CA ILE A 254 23.30 7.73 4.01
C ILE A 254 23.38 8.71 5.18
N LEU A 255 22.38 8.71 6.08
CA LEU A 255 22.43 9.50 7.31
C LEU A 255 23.59 9.04 8.21
N ALA A 256 23.74 7.74 8.42
CA ALA A 256 24.80 7.17 9.24
C ALA A 256 26.20 7.47 8.65
N SER A 257 26.37 7.30 7.34
CA SER A 257 27.64 7.63 6.68
C SER A 257 27.93 9.14 6.67
N GLY A 258 26.90 9.98 6.56
CA GLY A 258 27.01 11.43 6.73
C GLY A 258 27.49 11.84 8.12
N VAL A 259 26.94 11.23 9.17
CA VAL A 259 27.34 11.49 10.57
C VAL A 259 28.76 10.99 10.83
N VAL A 260 29.15 9.84 10.30
CA VAL A 260 30.52 9.32 10.39
C VAL A 260 31.51 10.27 9.71
N LEU A 261 31.22 10.74 8.50
CA LEU A 261 32.06 11.71 7.78
C LEU A 261 32.19 13.04 8.54
N LEU A 262 31.11 13.56 9.11
CA LEU A 262 31.12 14.77 9.96
C LEU A 262 31.95 14.56 11.24
N GLY A 263 31.88 13.37 11.85
CA GLY A 263 32.69 12.99 13.01
C GLY A 263 34.20 13.00 12.70
N PHE A 264 34.60 12.47 11.55
CA PHE A 264 36.01 12.50 11.11
C PHE A 264 36.52 13.91 10.81
N VAL A 265 35.69 14.78 10.21
CA VAL A 265 36.05 16.20 9.96
C VAL A 265 36.18 16.99 11.27
N GLY A 266 35.30 16.73 12.25
CA GLY A 266 35.36 17.34 13.58
C GLY A 266 36.62 16.95 14.37
N MET A 267 37.02 15.68 14.32
CA MET A 267 38.24 15.19 14.98
C MET A 267 39.51 15.75 14.34
N ARG A 268 39.54 15.92 13.01
CA ARG A 268 40.68 16.50 12.29
C ARG A 268 40.91 17.97 12.65
N ARG A 269 39.84 18.76 12.86
CA ARG A 269 39.96 20.16 13.30
C ARG A 269 40.48 20.31 14.72
N ARG A 270 40.13 19.40 15.63
CA ARG A 270 40.64 19.41 17.02
C ARG A 270 42.14 19.12 17.12
N ARG A 271 42.68 18.27 16.23
CA ARG A 271 44.12 17.97 16.19
C ARG A 271 44.96 19.13 15.65
N GLN A 272 44.39 20.01 14.82
CA GLN A 272 45.09 21.20 14.32
C GLN A 272 45.10 22.35 15.32
N GLY A 273 44.15 22.41 16.27
CA GLY A 273 44.13 23.40 17.34
C GLY A 273 45.04 23.09 18.53
N ALA A 274 45.44 21.83 18.72
CA ALA A 274 46.27 21.39 19.86
C ALA A 274 47.79 21.45 19.60
N GLY A 275 48.22 21.90 18.40
CA GLY A 275 49.64 22.00 18.03
C GLY A 275 50.32 23.34 18.36
N ALA A 276 49.61 24.28 19.00
CA ALA A 276 50.14 25.59 19.39
C ALA A 276 50.22 25.70 20.92
N MET A 277 51.09 24.91 21.55
CA MET A 277 51.54 25.20 22.93
C MET A 277 53.07 25.11 22.96
N THR A 278 53.66 26.29 22.88
CA THR A 278 55.08 26.57 22.75
C THR A 278 55.84 26.23 24.04
N ILE A 279 57.05 25.72 23.80
CA ILE A 279 58.16 25.49 24.73
C ILE A 279 58.40 26.71 25.63
N GLY A 280 58.54 26.45 26.93
CA GLY A 280 59.22 27.30 27.92
C GLY A 280 60.17 26.43 28.73
#